data_AF-A0A4R5CCC3-F1
#
_entry.id   AF-A0A4R5CCC3-F1
#
_cell.length_a   1.000
_cell.length_b   1.000
_cell.length_c   1.000
_cell.angle_alpha   90.00
_cell.angle_beta   90.00
_cell.angle_gamma   90.00
#
_symmetry.space_group_name_H-M   'P 1'
#
loop_
_entity.id
_entity.type
_entity.pdbx_description
1 polymer ?
#
loop_
_entity_poly.entity_id
_entity_poly.type
_entity_poly.pdbx_seq_one_letter_code
_entity_poly.pdbx_strand_id
1 'polypeptide(L)'
;MAYGPRSARTSPLPSDWESYRRPAVLERDGYVCQWEISRDGTRCGRPATDVDHMGAADDHRLELLRALCGPHHRRRSGAQGAEAMHARKIPRQRPVERHPGLL
;
A
#
# COMPACT_ATOMS: atom_id res chain seq x y z
N MET A 1 28.33 -10.64 -9.08
CA MET A 1 27.22 -11.47 -8.56
C MET A 1 25.99 -10.58 -8.38
N ALA A 2 24.81 -11.20 -8.49
CA ALA A 2 23.48 -10.69 -8.20
C ALA A 2 22.83 -9.75 -9.21
N TYR A 3 21.86 -10.30 -9.95
CA TYR A 3 20.55 -9.69 -10.07
C TYR A 3 19.53 -10.75 -10.56
N GLY A 4 18.69 -11.25 -9.64
CA GLY A 4 17.53 -12.07 -9.97
C GLY A 4 16.40 -11.21 -10.57
N PRO A 5 15.40 -11.81 -11.22
CA PRO A 5 14.39 -11.05 -11.97
C PRO A 5 13.57 -10.14 -11.04
N ARG A 6 13.71 -8.80 -11.14
CA ARG A 6 12.67 -7.88 -10.64
C ARG A 6 11.44 -8.16 -11.49
N SER A 7 10.52 -8.91 -10.92
CA SER A 7 9.12 -8.89 -11.30
C SER A 7 8.69 -7.43 -11.49
N ALA A 8 8.15 -7.06 -12.65
CA ALA A 8 7.59 -5.73 -12.93
C ALA A 8 6.38 -5.37 -12.03
N ARG A 9 6.11 -6.20 -11.01
CA ARG A 9 5.03 -6.05 -10.02
C ARG A 9 5.48 -5.29 -8.76
N THR A 10 6.76 -4.93 -8.64
CA THR A 10 7.29 -4.28 -7.44
C THR A 10 8.05 -3.02 -7.82
N SER A 11 7.59 -1.86 -7.36
CA SER A 11 8.43 -0.66 -7.35
C SER A 11 9.68 -0.97 -6.52
N PRO A 12 10.88 -0.66 -7.02
CA PRO A 12 12.10 -0.96 -6.30
C PRO A 12 12.14 -0.17 -5.00
N LEU A 13 12.39 -0.86 -3.89
CA LEU A 13 12.61 -0.21 -2.60
C LEU A 13 13.94 0.57 -2.64
N PRO A 14 14.04 1.70 -1.93
CA PRO A 14 15.29 2.40 -1.74
C PRO A 14 16.39 1.50 -1.17
N SER A 15 17.66 1.78 -1.48
CA SER A 15 18.79 0.99 -0.99
C SER A 15 18.93 1.00 0.53
N ASP A 16 18.42 2.04 1.19
CA ASP A 16 18.43 2.22 2.64
C ASP A 16 17.20 1.61 3.35
N TRP A 17 16.40 0.82 2.63
CA TRP A 17 15.15 0.27 3.18
C TRP A 17 15.38 -0.63 4.40
N GLU A 18 16.16 -1.69 4.25
CA GLU A 18 16.43 -2.63 5.35
C GLU A 18 17.39 -2.06 6.38
N SER A 19 18.29 -1.15 5.99
CA SER A 19 19.32 -0.61 6.89
C SER A 19 18.82 0.55 7.75
N TYR A 20 17.83 1.32 7.27
CA TYR A 20 17.41 2.56 7.93
C TYR A 20 15.89 2.68 8.01
N ARG A 21 15.18 2.69 6.87
CA ARG A 21 13.75 3.07 6.87
C ARG A 21 12.89 2.08 7.64
N ARG A 22 13.04 0.79 7.36
CA ARG A 22 12.28 -0.28 8.02
C ARG A 22 12.55 -0.33 9.53
N PRO A 23 13.80 -0.39 10.03
CA PRO A 23 14.05 -0.37 11.47
C PRO A 23 13.59 0.95 12.12
N ALA A 24 13.83 2.11 11.50
CA ALA A 24 13.40 3.39 12.05
C ALA A 24 11.87 3.49 12.25
N VAL A 25 11.08 2.96 11.31
CA VAL A 25 9.61 2.94 11.43
C VAL A 25 9.15 1.96 12.50
N LEU A 26 9.73 0.76 12.55
CA LEU A 26 9.40 -0.24 13.57
C LEU A 26 9.75 0.26 14.98
N GLU A 27 10.91 0.90 15.16
CA GLU A 27 11.33 1.51 16.42
C GLU A 27 10.43 2.68 16.82
N ARG A 28 10.14 3.60 15.89
CA ARG A 28 9.23 4.74 16.13
C ARG A 28 7.85 4.27 16.59
N ASP A 29 7.34 3.21 15.97
CA ASP A 29 6.01 2.66 16.28
C ASP A 29 6.04 1.64 17.42
N GLY A 30 7.19 1.46 18.08
CA GLY A 30 7.35 0.56 19.23
C GLY A 30 7.10 -0.91 18.92
N TYR A 31 7.30 -1.33 17.67
CA TYR A 31 6.95 -2.67 17.17
C TYR A 31 5.46 -3.00 17.36
N VAL A 32 4.59 -1.99 17.37
CA VAL A 32 3.14 -2.13 17.55
C VAL A 32 2.41 -1.74 16.27
N CYS A 33 1.40 -2.52 15.91
CA CYS A 33 0.58 -2.29 14.73
C CYS A 33 -0.24 -1.00 14.86
N GLN A 34 0.02 -0.05 13.96
CA GLN A 34 -0.62 1.26 13.92
C GLN A 34 -1.96 1.27 13.15
N TRP A 35 -2.46 0.10 12.73
CA TRP A 35 -3.74 0.02 12.03
C TRP A 35 -4.90 0.39 12.94
N GLU A 36 -5.72 1.35 12.53
CA GLU A 36 -6.96 1.73 13.21
C GLU A 36 -8.06 0.71 12.93
N ILE A 37 -8.57 0.08 13.98
CA ILE A 37 -9.62 -0.94 13.90
C ILE A 37 -11.01 -0.37 14.15
N SER A 38 -11.09 0.84 14.70
CA SER A 38 -12.32 1.50 15.06
C SER A 38 -12.32 2.96 14.59
N ARG A 39 -13.50 3.58 14.54
CA ARG A 39 -13.65 4.97 14.06
C ARG A 39 -13.20 6.02 15.08
N ASP A 40 -13.09 5.61 16.34
CA ASP A 40 -12.57 6.40 17.47
C ASP A 40 -11.03 6.42 17.53
N GLY A 41 -10.34 5.75 16.59
CA GLY A 41 -8.88 5.73 16.52
C GLY A 41 -8.21 4.64 17.36
N THR A 42 -8.97 3.66 17.86
CA THR A 42 -8.38 2.50 18.55
C THR A 42 -7.48 1.74 17.59
N ARG A 43 -6.23 1.53 17.99
CA ARG A 43 -5.22 0.81 17.23
C ARG A 43 -5.25 -0.69 17.52
N CYS A 44 -4.79 -1.48 16.56
CA CYS A 44 -4.76 -2.93 16.65
C CYS A 44 -3.95 -3.45 17.85
N GLY A 45 -2.83 -2.81 18.21
CA GLY A 45 -2.01 -3.21 19.36
C GLY A 45 -1.17 -4.49 19.20
N ARG A 46 -1.37 -5.27 18.14
CA ARG A 46 -0.58 -6.50 17.88
C ARG A 46 0.88 -6.19 17.50
N PRO A 47 1.81 -7.13 17.73
CA PRO A 47 3.19 -6.99 17.25
C PRO A 47 3.25 -6.72 15.76
N ALA A 48 4.02 -5.70 15.38
CA ALA A 48 4.27 -5.34 13.99
C ALA A 48 5.58 -5.95 13.50
N THR A 49 5.53 -6.53 12.30
CA THR A 49 6.66 -7.17 11.62
C THR A 49 6.97 -6.52 10.28
N ASP A 50 5.96 -5.83 9.73
CA ASP A 50 5.94 -5.29 8.38
C ASP A 50 5.77 -3.77 8.42
N VAL A 51 6.26 -3.10 7.39
CA VAL A 51 6.10 -1.66 7.19
C VAL A 51 5.29 -1.42 5.92
N ASP A 52 4.31 -0.54 6.02
CA ASP A 52 3.32 -0.25 4.98
C ASP A 52 3.28 1.25 4.65
N HIS A 53 3.02 1.56 3.38
CA HIS A 53 2.79 2.91 2.90
C HIS A 53 1.35 3.37 3.17
N MET A 54 1.22 4.47 3.93
CA MET A 54 -0.06 5.12 4.18
C MET A 54 -0.59 5.84 2.94
N GLY A 55 0.31 6.42 2.14
CA GLY A 55 0.00 7.18 0.93
C GLY A 55 0.38 6.45 -0.36
N ALA A 56 1.07 7.16 -1.24
CA ALA A 56 1.55 6.64 -2.52
C ALA A 56 2.57 5.50 -2.32
N ALA A 57 2.58 4.52 -3.23
CA ALA A 57 3.40 3.32 -3.12
C ALA A 57 4.91 3.56 -3.31
N ASP A 58 5.29 4.70 -3.86
CA ASP A 58 6.66 5.14 -4.15
C ASP A 58 7.15 6.25 -3.20
N ASP A 59 6.31 6.73 -2.28
CA ASP A 59 6.72 7.73 -1.30
C ASP A 59 7.27 7.06 -0.04
N HIS A 60 8.59 6.91 0.01
CA HIS A 60 9.30 6.23 1.08
C HIS A 60 9.66 7.14 2.27
N ARG A 61 9.13 8.37 2.35
CA ARG A 61 9.34 9.26 3.50
C ARG A 61 8.84 8.62 4.79
N LEU A 62 9.60 8.74 5.88
CA LEU A 62 9.32 8.03 7.14
C LEU A 62 7.92 8.36 7.69
N GLU A 63 7.46 9.59 7.50
CA GLU A 63 6.16 10.09 7.95
C GLU A 63 4.99 9.43 7.21
N LEU A 64 5.23 8.82 6.04
CA LEU A 64 4.24 8.13 5.23
C LEU A 64 4.30 6.62 5.35
N LEU A 65 5.22 6.11 6.18
CA LEU A 65 5.34 4.70 6.51
C LEU A 65 4.74 4.43 7.89
N ARG A 66 4.21 3.23 8.09
CA ARG A 66 3.70 2.76 9.39
C ARG A 66 3.99 1.29 9.63
N ALA A 67 4.15 0.90 10.88
CA ALA A 67 4.29 -0.48 11.29
C ALA A 67 2.94 -1.20 11.32
N LEU A 68 2.87 -2.38 10.70
CA LEU A 68 1.68 -3.24 10.68
C LEU A 68 2.00 -4.68 11.11
N CYS A 69 1.00 -5.33 11.70
CA CYS A 69 1.01 -6.78 11.87
C CYS A 69 0.67 -7.48 10.54
N GLY A 70 1.20 -8.68 10.33
CA GLY A 70 1.00 -9.47 9.10
C GLY A 70 -0.46 -9.55 8.60
N PRO A 71 -1.48 -9.78 9.45
CA PRO A 71 -2.88 -9.79 8.99
C PRO A 71 -3.35 -8.46 8.39
N HIS A 72 -3.02 -7.33 9.02
CA HIS A 72 -3.42 -6.01 8.52
C HIS A 72 -2.59 -5.59 7.30
N HIS A 73 -1.32 -5.95 7.27
CA HIS A 73 -0.48 -5.74 6.08
C HIS A 73 -1.05 -6.48 4.85
N ARG A 74 -1.42 -7.77 4.99
CA ARG A 74 -2.07 -8.53 3.91
C ARG A 74 -3.41 -7.92 3.48
N ARG A 75 -4.22 -7.47 4.43
CA ARG A 75 -5.50 -6.79 4.14
C ARG A 75 -5.30 -5.54 3.31
N ARG A 76 -4.32 -4.70 3.68
CA ARG A 76 -3.97 -3.47 2.96
C ARG A 76 -3.45 -3.77 1.55
N SER A 77 -2.51 -4.69 1.42
CA SER A 77 -1.96 -5.10 0.12
C SER A 77 -3.06 -5.64 -0.80
N GLY A 78 -3.96 -6.46 -0.28
CA GLY A 78 -5.13 -6.95 -1.03
C GLY A 78 -6.06 -5.83 -1.49
N ALA A 79 -6.32 -4.84 -0.63
CA ALA A 79 -7.15 -3.68 -0.98
C ALA A 79 -6.50 -2.83 -2.08
N GLN A 80 -5.19 -2.57 -2.00
CA GLN A 80 -4.45 -1.83 -3.03
C GLN A 80 -4.46 -2.56 -4.38
N GLY A 81 -4.30 -3.89 -4.36
CA GLY A 81 -4.39 -4.71 -5.57
C GLY A 81 -5.79 -4.67 -6.20
N ALA A 82 -6.84 -4.71 -5.38
CA ALA A 82 -8.21 -4.58 -5.84
C ALA A 82 -8.48 -3.19 -6.43
N GLU A 83 -8.02 -2.13 -5.77
CA GLU A 83 -8.14 -0.75 -6.27
C GLU A 83 -7.44 -0.56 -7.62
N ALA A 84 -6.21 -1.07 -7.76
CA ALA A 84 -5.48 -1.03 -9.02
C ALA A 84 -6.18 -1.82 -10.14
N MET A 85 -6.84 -2.94 -9.82
CA MET A 85 -7.65 -3.70 -10.77
C MET A 85 -8.92 -2.92 -11.16
N HIS A 86 -9.62 -2.33 -10.19
CA HIS A 86 -10.82 -1.54 -10.42
C HIS A 86 -10.52 -0.30 -11.30
N ALA A 87 -9.40 0.38 -11.07
CA ALA A 87 -8.97 1.52 -11.88
C ALA A 87 -8.68 1.15 -13.35
N ARG A 88 -8.28 -0.10 -13.61
CA ARG A 88 -8.01 -0.63 -14.96
C ARG A 88 -9.23 -1.27 -15.61
N LYS A 89 -10.36 -1.33 -14.90
CA LYS A 89 -11.55 -2.03 -15.37
C LYS A 89 -12.20 -1.24 -16.51
N ILE A 90 -12.15 -1.82 -17.71
CA ILE A 90 -12.89 -1.28 -18.86
C ILE A 90 -14.40 -1.47 -18.58
N PRO A 91 -15.24 -0.43 -18.75
CA PRO A 91 -16.68 -0.55 -18.54
C PRO A 91 -17.26 -1.60 -19.50
N ARG A 92 -18.14 -2.46 -18.99
CA ARG A 92 -18.78 -3.51 -19.79
C ARG A 92 -19.84 -2.94 -20.76
N GLN A 93 -20.34 -1.73 -20.49
CA GLN A 93 -21.32 -1.06 -21.32
C GLN A 93 -20.61 -0.14 -22.32
N ARG A 94 -21.08 -0.18 -23.57
CA ARG A 94 -20.66 0.77 -24.60
C ARG A 94 -21.10 2.17 -24.17
N PRO A 95 -20.25 3.21 -24.32
CA PRO A 95 -20.68 4.60 -24.15
C PRO A 95 -21.92 4.89 -24.99
N VAL A 96 -22.86 5.67 -24.45
CA VAL A 96 -24.05 6.10 -25.20
C VAL A 96 -23.59 6.90 -26.42
N GLU A 97 -23.99 6.46 -27.62
CA GLU A 97 -23.70 7.21 -28.84
C GLU A 97 -24.51 8.50 -28.86
N ARG A 98 -23.86 9.63 -29.20
CA ARG A 98 -24.59 10.85 -29.48
C ARG A 98 -25.42 10.64 -30.74
N HIS A 99 -26.74 10.75 -30.61
CA HIS A 99 -27.64 10.64 -31.74
C HIS A 99 -27.33 11.78 -32.74
N PRO A 100 -27.23 11.51 -34.05
CA PRO A 100 -26.80 12.50 -35.06
C PRO A 100 -27.73 13.72 -35.20
N GLY A 101 -28.91 13.71 -34.55
CA GLY A 101 -29.86 14.83 -34.52
C GLY A 101 -29.70 15.81 -33.34
N LEU A 102 -28.76 15.57 -32.42
CA LEU A 102 -28.41 16.51 -31.36
C LEU A 102 -27.13 17.25 -31.75
N LEU A 103 -27.25 18.25 -32.63
CA LEU A 103 -26.25 19.30 -32.83
C LEU A 103 -26.34 20.31 -31.69
#